data_AF-A0A432GSM5-F1
#
_entry.id   AF-A0A432GSM5-F1
#
_cell.length_a   1.000
_cell.length_b   1.000
_cell.length_c   1.000
_cell.angle_alpha   90.00
_cell.angle_beta   90.00
_cell.angle_gamma   90.00
#
_symmetry.space_group_name_H-M   'P 1'
#
loop_
_entity.id
_entity.type
_entity.pdbx_description
1 polymer ?
#
loop_
_entity_poly.entity_id
_entity_poly.type
_entity_poly.pdbx_seq_one_letter_code
_entity_poly.pdbx_strand_id
1 'polypeptide(L)'
;MTTESKCPVMGKTHQAAGGTANQHWWPNQLNMRILRQNHPQDDPNGEGFDYAKEFKSLDFEALTKDVDALMTQSQDWWPADYGHYGPLFIRLTWHAAGTYRITDGRGGGGAGAQRFAPLNSWPDNVNLDKARRLLWPIKQKYGRKISWADLIIFVGNRALETMGFKTFGFGGGREDIWAPDEDTYWGPETVWLDDERYSGDRELAEPLGAVQMGLIYVNPQGPNGNPDPLLAARDIRETFRRMAMNDEETVALIAGGHTFGKTHGAAEEHYKGPEPEGAKIAEQGFGWTSSFGSGKGGDQIGSGLEG
;
A
#
# COMPACT_ATOMS: atom_id res chain seq x y z
N MET A 1 -1.84 -10.69 32.45
CA MET A 1 -3.26 -10.43 32.14
C MET A 1 -3.29 -9.89 30.73
N THR A 2 -3.67 -10.73 29.78
CA THR A 2 -3.67 -10.40 28.35
C THR A 2 -4.97 -9.70 27.99
N THR A 3 -4.91 -8.40 27.74
CA THR A 3 -5.97 -7.67 27.04
C THR A 3 -5.81 -7.92 25.55
N GLU A 4 -6.23 -9.11 25.11
CA GLU A 4 -6.52 -9.35 23.69
C GLU A 4 -7.63 -8.39 23.28
N SER A 5 -7.44 -7.69 22.16
CA SER A 5 -8.46 -6.88 21.48
C SER A 5 -9.60 -7.77 20.97
N LYS A 6 -10.40 -8.31 21.88
CA LYS A 6 -11.66 -8.99 21.59
C LYS A 6 -12.69 -7.91 21.27
N CYS A 7 -13.30 -8.00 20.09
CA CYS A 7 -14.47 -7.21 19.75
C CYS A 7 -15.47 -7.27 20.92
N PRO A 8 -15.82 -6.14 21.57
CA PRO A 8 -16.52 -6.13 22.86
C PRO A 8 -17.99 -6.59 22.78
N VAL A 9 -18.45 -7.05 21.62
CA VAL A 9 -19.83 -7.50 21.36
C VAL A 9 -19.88 -9.03 21.10
N MET A 10 -19.16 -9.82 21.90
CA MET A 10 -19.16 -11.30 21.81
C MET A 10 -20.32 -11.95 22.59
N GLY A 11 -21.43 -11.24 22.78
CA GLY A 11 -22.63 -11.73 23.45
C GLY A 11 -23.80 -11.87 22.49
N LYS A 12 -23.83 -12.96 21.72
CA LYS A 12 -24.88 -13.37 20.76
C LYS A 12 -24.87 -12.65 19.41
N THR A 13 -24.43 -13.35 18.37
CA THR A 13 -24.99 -13.39 16.99
C THR A 13 -24.09 -14.29 16.14
N HIS A 14 -24.65 -15.01 15.16
CA HIS A 14 -23.87 -15.61 14.08
C HIS A 14 -23.13 -14.47 13.36
N GLN A 15 -21.87 -14.23 13.72
CA GLN A 15 -21.04 -13.21 13.10
C GLN A 15 -20.17 -13.90 12.05
N ALA A 16 -20.30 -13.46 10.79
CA ALA A 16 -19.27 -13.67 9.77
C ALA A 16 -18.05 -12.81 10.12
N ALA A 17 -17.38 -13.14 11.24
CA ALA A 17 -16.06 -12.62 11.57
C ALA A 17 -15.00 -13.43 10.79
N GLY A 18 -13.90 -12.80 10.40
CA GLY A 18 -12.90 -13.36 9.46
C GLY A 18 -12.20 -14.66 9.88
N GLY A 19 -12.45 -15.17 11.09
CA GLY A 19 -12.04 -16.51 11.50
C GLY A 19 -13.21 -17.49 11.38
N THR A 20 -13.06 -18.55 10.59
CA THR A 20 -14.04 -19.65 10.68
C THR A 20 -13.94 -20.35 12.02
N ALA A 21 -15.07 -20.87 12.52
CA ALA A 21 -15.12 -21.62 13.76
C ALA A 21 -14.04 -22.73 13.84
N ASN A 22 -13.70 -23.38 12.73
CA ASN A 22 -12.68 -24.43 12.70
C ASN A 22 -11.26 -23.93 12.98
N GLN A 23 -10.86 -22.78 12.45
CA GLN A 23 -9.52 -22.20 12.72
C GLN A 23 -9.38 -21.75 14.17
N HIS A 24 -10.50 -21.38 14.81
CA HIS A 24 -10.50 -21.09 16.25
C HIS A 24 -10.25 -22.34 17.11
N TRP A 25 -10.88 -23.47 16.78
CA TRP A 25 -10.69 -24.74 17.50
C TRP A 25 -9.38 -25.45 17.17
N TRP A 26 -8.95 -25.37 15.90
CA TRP A 26 -7.75 -26.02 15.39
C TRP A 26 -6.86 -24.99 14.66
N PRO A 27 -6.15 -24.12 15.40
CA PRO A 27 -5.35 -23.05 14.81
C PRO A 27 -4.22 -23.56 13.90
N ASN A 28 -3.75 -24.79 14.12
CA ASN A 28 -2.70 -25.42 13.32
C ASN A 28 -3.25 -26.34 12.20
N GLN A 29 -4.56 -26.30 11.92
CA GLN A 29 -5.14 -27.07 10.82
C GLN A 29 -4.66 -26.51 9.48
N LEU A 30 -4.28 -27.41 8.56
CA LEU A 30 -3.90 -27.03 7.19
C LEU A 30 -4.97 -26.18 6.52
N ASN A 31 -4.61 -24.97 6.05
CA ASN A 31 -5.52 -24.07 5.36
C ASN A 31 -5.59 -24.38 3.85
N MET A 32 -6.71 -24.95 3.41
CA MET A 32 -6.93 -25.26 1.99
C MET A 32 -7.54 -24.10 1.18
N ARG A 33 -7.86 -22.95 1.81
CA ARG A 33 -8.46 -21.78 1.12
C ARG A 33 -7.51 -21.14 0.11
N ILE A 34 -6.20 -21.18 0.39
CA ILE A 34 -5.18 -20.64 -0.51
C ILE A 34 -5.25 -21.23 -1.92
N LEU A 35 -5.75 -22.47 -2.07
CA LEU A 35 -5.90 -23.15 -3.37
C LEU A 35 -7.15 -22.71 -4.14
N ARG A 36 -7.99 -21.87 -3.55
CA ARG A 36 -9.23 -21.34 -4.15
C ARG A 36 -9.23 -19.83 -4.26
N GLN A 37 -8.10 -19.17 -4.02
CA GLN A 37 -7.99 -17.73 -4.20
C GLN A 37 -8.21 -17.33 -5.65
N ASN A 38 -8.80 -16.14 -5.85
CA ASN A 38 -9.07 -15.58 -7.17
C ASN A 38 -9.83 -16.57 -8.07
N HIS A 39 -10.79 -17.31 -7.49
CA HIS A 39 -11.57 -18.28 -8.22
C HIS A 39 -12.39 -17.58 -9.33
N PRO A 40 -12.52 -18.15 -10.54
CA PRO A 40 -13.22 -17.48 -11.66
C PRO A 40 -14.66 -17.05 -11.36
N GLN A 41 -15.34 -17.73 -10.44
CA GLN A 41 -16.71 -17.37 -10.01
C GLN A 41 -16.77 -16.07 -9.19
N ASP A 42 -15.66 -15.65 -8.60
CA ASP A 42 -15.54 -14.42 -7.83
C ASP A 42 -15.17 -13.22 -8.72
N ASP A 43 -14.82 -13.46 -9.99
CA ASP A 43 -14.49 -12.40 -10.95
C ASP A 43 -15.77 -11.76 -11.54
N PRO A 44 -16.05 -10.47 -11.26
CA PRO A 44 -17.22 -9.78 -11.76
C PRO A 44 -17.19 -9.51 -13.27
N ASN A 45 -16.07 -9.70 -13.96
CA ASN A 45 -15.97 -9.54 -15.41
C ASN A 45 -16.48 -10.77 -16.18
N GLY A 46 -16.54 -11.93 -15.52
CA GLY A 46 -16.99 -13.20 -16.09
C GLY A 46 -15.95 -13.92 -16.96
N GLU A 47 -16.18 -15.20 -17.24
CA GLU A 47 -15.21 -16.12 -17.87
C GLU A 47 -14.69 -15.71 -19.26
N GLY A 48 -15.42 -14.85 -19.98
CA GLY A 48 -15.05 -14.40 -21.34
C GLY A 48 -14.21 -13.13 -21.38
N PHE A 49 -13.84 -12.56 -20.22
CA PHE A 49 -13.05 -11.34 -20.16
C PHE A 49 -11.57 -11.60 -20.50
N ASP A 50 -11.00 -10.72 -21.32
CA ASP A 50 -9.59 -10.76 -21.71
C ASP A 50 -9.02 -9.34 -21.50
N TYR A 51 -8.30 -9.17 -20.40
CA TYR A 51 -7.76 -7.85 -20.05
C TYR A 51 -6.73 -7.36 -21.07
N ALA A 52 -5.87 -8.23 -21.58
CA ALA A 52 -4.88 -7.85 -22.58
C ALA A 52 -5.54 -7.30 -23.85
N LYS A 53 -6.67 -7.86 -24.28
CA LYS A 53 -7.47 -7.34 -25.39
C LYS A 53 -8.13 -6.01 -25.06
N GLU A 54 -8.73 -5.88 -23.88
CA GLU A 54 -9.38 -4.64 -23.44
C GLU A 54 -8.37 -3.49 -23.30
N PHE A 55 -7.21 -3.74 -22.69
CA PHE A 55 -6.11 -2.79 -22.54
C PHE A 55 -5.55 -2.35 -23.90
N LYS A 56 -5.41 -3.25 -24.87
CA LYS A 56 -5.00 -2.87 -26.25
C LYS A 56 -6.01 -1.96 -26.95
N SER A 57 -7.27 -1.95 -26.52
CA SER A 57 -8.34 -1.09 -27.07
C SER A 57 -8.50 0.24 -26.33
N LEU A 58 -7.66 0.47 -25.31
CA LEU A 58 -7.64 1.69 -24.51
C LEU A 58 -7.10 2.85 -25.34
N ASP A 59 -7.78 4.00 -25.29
CA ASP A 59 -7.22 5.25 -25.76
C ASP A 59 -6.15 5.72 -24.75
N PHE A 60 -4.93 5.26 -24.96
CA PHE A 60 -3.81 5.50 -24.06
C PHE A 60 -3.39 6.97 -24.03
N GLU A 61 -3.54 7.69 -25.14
CA GLU A 61 -3.25 9.12 -25.20
C GLU A 61 -4.26 9.92 -24.38
N ALA A 62 -5.56 9.60 -24.50
CA ALA A 62 -6.58 10.20 -23.66
C ALA A 62 -6.37 9.89 -22.18
N LEU A 63 -6.08 8.62 -21.82
CA LEU A 63 -5.78 8.23 -20.44
C LEU A 63 -4.60 9.04 -19.89
N THR A 64 -3.52 9.18 -20.68
CA THR A 64 -2.34 9.95 -20.31
C THR A 64 -2.71 11.40 -20.01
N LYS A 65 -3.49 12.06 -20.88
CA LYS A 65 -3.93 13.45 -20.69
C LYS A 65 -4.78 13.62 -19.42
N ASP A 66 -5.68 12.69 -19.15
CA ASP A 66 -6.52 12.73 -17.95
C ASP A 66 -5.70 12.55 -16.66
N VAL A 67 -4.75 11.60 -16.66
CA VAL A 67 -3.85 11.36 -15.53
C VAL A 67 -2.95 12.56 -15.29
N ASP A 68 -2.38 13.14 -16.36
CA ASP A 68 -1.53 14.33 -16.25
C ASP A 68 -2.34 15.54 -15.74
N ALA A 69 -3.58 15.72 -16.21
CA ALA A 69 -4.45 16.79 -15.74
C ALA A 69 -4.82 16.64 -14.27
N LEU A 70 -5.09 15.42 -13.80
CA LEU A 70 -5.40 15.14 -12.39
C LEU A 70 -4.29 15.64 -11.45
N MET A 71 -3.03 15.63 -11.88
CA MET A 71 -1.89 16.04 -11.05
C MET A 71 -2.08 17.42 -10.42
N THR A 72 -2.76 18.35 -11.09
CA THR A 72 -2.94 19.73 -10.61
C THR A 72 -4.38 20.09 -10.29
N GLN A 73 -5.31 19.13 -10.39
CA GLN A 73 -6.73 19.30 -10.06
C GLN A 73 -6.99 19.02 -8.59
N SER A 74 -6.47 19.89 -7.73
CA SER A 74 -6.66 19.79 -6.27
C SER A 74 -8.13 19.66 -5.89
N GLN A 75 -8.41 18.74 -4.97
CA GLN A 75 -9.74 18.46 -4.45
C GLN A 75 -9.88 19.02 -3.04
N ASP A 76 -11.00 19.66 -2.72
CA ASP A 76 -11.23 20.28 -1.41
C ASP A 76 -11.17 19.28 -0.25
N TRP A 77 -11.57 18.02 -0.49
CA TRP A 77 -11.55 16.97 0.53
C TRP A 77 -10.15 16.42 0.81
N TRP A 78 -9.18 16.65 -0.09
CA TRP A 78 -7.77 16.31 0.12
C TRP A 78 -6.86 17.23 -0.69
N PRO A 79 -6.63 18.48 -0.26
CA PRO A 79 -5.89 19.46 -1.06
C PRO A 79 -4.49 19.01 -1.43
N ALA A 80 -4.05 19.30 -2.66
CA ALA A 80 -2.73 18.92 -3.14
C ALA A 80 -1.63 19.79 -2.52
N ASP A 81 -0.59 19.16 -1.96
CA ASP A 81 0.61 19.88 -1.53
C ASP A 81 1.24 20.59 -2.72
N TYR A 82 1.59 21.87 -2.53
CA TYR A 82 2.16 22.72 -3.59
C TYR A 82 1.29 22.79 -4.86
N GLY A 83 -0.01 22.47 -4.77
CA GLY A 83 -0.91 22.41 -5.90
C GLY A 83 -0.66 21.24 -6.87
N HIS A 84 0.10 20.22 -6.47
CA HIS A 84 0.45 19.09 -7.33
C HIS A 84 0.48 17.73 -6.59
N TYR A 85 -0.36 16.76 -6.99
CA TYR A 85 -0.44 15.42 -6.40
C TYR A 85 0.69 14.46 -6.83
N GLY A 86 1.51 14.84 -7.79
CA GLY A 86 2.60 14.00 -8.32
C GLY A 86 3.40 13.26 -7.25
N PRO A 87 3.96 13.93 -6.22
CA PRO A 87 4.73 13.24 -5.19
C PRO A 87 3.92 12.19 -4.40
N LEU A 88 2.64 12.47 -4.12
CA LEU A 88 1.72 11.51 -3.49
C LEU A 88 1.53 10.27 -4.38
N PHE A 89 1.42 10.44 -5.69
CA PHE A 89 1.28 9.32 -6.63
C PHE A 89 2.58 8.54 -6.88
N ILE A 90 3.73 9.19 -6.78
CA ILE A 90 5.03 8.50 -6.74
C ILE A 90 5.07 7.59 -5.50
N ARG A 91 4.72 8.11 -4.32
CA ARG A 91 4.63 7.31 -3.10
C ARG A 91 3.62 6.17 -3.23
N LEU A 92 2.43 6.44 -3.76
CA LEU A 92 1.40 5.41 -4.00
C LEU A 92 1.96 4.24 -4.82
N THR A 93 2.62 4.56 -5.93
CA THR A 93 3.21 3.60 -6.87
C THR A 93 4.36 2.83 -6.23
N TRP A 94 5.26 3.56 -5.55
CA TRP A 94 6.39 2.98 -4.82
C TRP A 94 5.92 1.98 -3.77
N HIS A 95 4.93 2.34 -2.95
CA HIS A 95 4.38 1.46 -1.93
C HIS A 95 3.62 0.26 -2.51
N ALA A 96 3.01 0.42 -3.69
CA ALA A 96 2.35 -0.70 -4.36
C ALA A 96 3.38 -1.71 -4.87
N ALA A 97 4.46 -1.24 -5.50
CA ALA A 97 5.52 -2.09 -6.04
C ALA A 97 6.48 -2.62 -4.95
N GLY A 98 6.68 -1.87 -3.87
CA GLY A 98 7.72 -2.11 -2.86
C GLY A 98 7.38 -3.17 -1.81
N THR A 99 6.32 -3.96 -1.99
CA THR A 99 6.06 -5.10 -1.11
C THR A 99 6.67 -6.40 -1.64
N TYR A 100 7.31 -6.35 -2.80
CA TYR A 100 7.88 -7.50 -3.52
C TYR A 100 9.04 -8.14 -2.77
N ARG A 101 9.15 -9.48 -2.78
CA ARG A 101 10.27 -10.21 -2.17
C ARG A 101 10.79 -11.29 -3.11
N ILE A 102 12.11 -11.37 -3.26
CA ILE A 102 12.76 -12.32 -4.19
C ILE A 102 12.69 -13.78 -3.73
N THR A 103 12.55 -13.99 -2.43
CA THR A 103 12.63 -15.31 -1.79
C THR A 103 11.44 -16.20 -2.15
N ASP A 104 10.25 -15.62 -2.28
CA ASP A 104 9.02 -16.35 -2.61
C ASP A 104 8.21 -15.72 -3.76
N GLY A 105 8.68 -14.61 -4.32
CA GLY A 105 8.08 -13.91 -5.46
C GLY A 105 6.78 -13.18 -5.14
N ARG A 106 6.39 -13.06 -3.86
CA ARG A 106 5.12 -12.43 -3.45
C ARG A 106 5.23 -10.93 -3.25
N GLY A 107 4.08 -10.29 -3.17
CA GLY A 107 3.95 -8.83 -3.10
C GLY A 107 4.17 -8.18 -4.46
N GLY A 108 4.42 -6.87 -4.44
CA GLY A 108 4.57 -6.05 -5.62
C GLY A 108 3.26 -5.53 -6.20
N GLY A 109 3.39 -4.72 -7.26
CA GLY A 109 2.27 -3.99 -7.86
C GLY A 109 1.45 -4.79 -8.86
N GLY A 110 1.74 -6.08 -9.05
CA GLY A 110 1.24 -6.90 -10.16
C GLY A 110 -0.27 -7.18 -10.12
N ALA A 111 -0.89 -7.14 -8.95
CA ALA A 111 -2.29 -7.52 -8.75
C ALA A 111 -3.19 -6.36 -8.28
N GLY A 112 -2.61 -5.18 -8.00
CA GLY A 112 -3.35 -4.07 -7.39
C GLY A 112 -3.76 -4.34 -5.93
N ALA A 113 -3.09 -5.29 -5.24
CA ALA A 113 -3.41 -5.74 -3.89
C ALA A 113 -3.44 -4.62 -2.83
N GLN A 114 -2.77 -3.49 -3.07
CA GLN A 114 -2.80 -2.33 -2.17
C GLN A 114 -4.21 -1.75 -1.94
N ARG A 115 -5.20 -2.09 -2.79
CA ARG A 115 -6.60 -1.69 -2.60
C ARG A 115 -7.36 -2.56 -1.59
N PHE A 116 -6.77 -3.66 -1.13
CA PHE A 116 -7.37 -4.62 -0.21
C PHE A 116 -6.58 -4.74 1.10
N ALA A 117 -7.21 -5.33 2.11
CA ALA A 117 -6.52 -5.75 3.32
C ALA A 117 -5.38 -6.76 2.98
N PRO A 118 -4.32 -6.83 3.80
CA PRO A 118 -3.99 -5.91 4.88
C PRO A 118 -3.35 -4.60 4.37
N LEU A 119 -2.90 -4.56 3.11
CA LEU A 119 -2.08 -3.49 2.56
C LEU A 119 -2.79 -2.14 2.53
N ASN A 120 -4.11 -2.11 2.32
CA ASN A 120 -4.88 -0.88 2.34
C ASN A 120 -4.86 -0.15 3.70
N SER A 121 -4.43 -0.86 4.75
CA SER A 121 -4.49 -0.43 6.16
C SER A 121 -3.17 -0.57 6.91
N TRP A 122 -2.09 -0.94 6.23
CA TRP A 122 -0.76 -0.87 6.81
C TRP A 122 -0.42 0.55 7.26
N PRO A 123 0.25 0.74 8.42
CA PRO A 123 0.67 2.06 8.89
C PRO A 123 1.48 2.83 7.85
N ASP A 124 2.39 2.17 7.14
CA ASP A 124 3.22 2.83 6.12
C ASP A 124 2.43 3.21 4.86
N ASN A 125 1.22 2.68 4.68
CA ASN A 125 0.29 3.06 3.60
C ASN A 125 -0.71 4.15 4.03
N VAL A 126 -0.47 4.80 5.17
CA VAL A 126 -1.26 5.94 5.67
C VAL A 126 -1.52 6.97 4.56
N ASN A 127 -2.78 7.38 4.45
CA ASN A 127 -3.32 8.32 3.47
C ASN A 127 -3.26 7.90 2.00
N LEU A 128 -2.74 6.71 1.66
CA LEU A 128 -2.79 6.21 0.27
C LEU A 128 -4.20 5.77 -0.14
N ASP A 129 -5.12 5.60 0.80
CA ASP A 129 -6.57 5.51 0.54
C ASP A 129 -7.11 6.76 -0.18
N LYS A 130 -6.60 7.96 0.16
CA LYS A 130 -6.97 9.23 -0.51
C LYS A 130 -6.38 9.27 -1.91
N ALA A 131 -5.10 8.87 -2.05
CA ALA A 131 -4.44 8.77 -3.35
C ALA A 131 -5.19 7.83 -4.31
N ARG A 132 -5.57 6.63 -3.86
CA ARG A 132 -6.40 5.72 -4.68
C ARG A 132 -7.76 6.31 -5.01
N ARG A 133 -8.40 7.03 -4.09
CA ARG A 133 -9.69 7.68 -4.36
C ARG A 133 -9.60 8.81 -5.37
N LEU A 134 -8.50 9.59 -5.39
CA LEU A 134 -8.27 10.62 -6.42
C LEU A 134 -8.26 10.03 -7.84
N LEU A 135 -7.85 8.77 -7.99
CA LEU A 135 -7.81 8.06 -9.28
C LEU A 135 -9.15 7.44 -9.68
N TRP A 136 -10.12 7.37 -8.78
CA TRP A 136 -11.42 6.75 -9.05
C TRP A 136 -12.14 7.34 -10.27
N PRO A 137 -12.22 8.67 -10.48
CA PRO A 137 -12.86 9.24 -11.67
C PRO A 137 -12.22 8.76 -12.98
N ILE A 138 -10.91 8.55 -13.00
CA ILE A 138 -10.18 7.99 -14.15
C ILE A 138 -10.57 6.52 -14.34
N LYS A 139 -10.50 5.70 -13.28
CA LYS A 139 -10.93 4.29 -13.34
C LYS A 139 -12.38 4.16 -13.80
N GLN A 140 -13.26 5.05 -13.33
CA GLN A 140 -14.67 5.10 -13.71
C GLN A 140 -14.84 5.41 -15.20
N LYS A 141 -14.11 6.37 -15.74
CA LYS A 141 -14.17 6.77 -17.16
C LYS A 141 -13.69 5.66 -18.10
N TYR A 142 -12.59 5.00 -17.76
CA TYR A 142 -11.96 3.98 -18.63
C TYR A 142 -12.45 2.55 -18.35
N GLY A 143 -13.16 2.32 -17.25
CA GLY A 143 -13.83 1.07 -16.95
C GLY A 143 -12.87 -0.11 -16.93
N ARG A 144 -13.25 -1.20 -17.60
CA ARG A 144 -12.49 -2.47 -17.63
C ARG A 144 -11.26 -2.45 -18.55
N LYS A 145 -11.05 -1.37 -19.31
CA LYS A 145 -9.89 -1.23 -20.21
C LYS A 145 -8.59 -0.89 -19.50
N ILE A 146 -8.66 -0.48 -18.24
CA ILE A 146 -7.50 -0.25 -17.37
C ILE A 146 -7.83 -0.85 -16.00
N SER A 147 -6.96 -1.75 -15.52
CA SER A 147 -7.06 -2.31 -14.18
C SER A 147 -6.63 -1.29 -13.13
N TRP A 148 -7.04 -1.50 -11.87
CA TRP A 148 -6.44 -0.75 -10.77
C TRP A 148 -4.95 -1.02 -10.63
N ALA A 149 -4.53 -2.26 -10.84
CA ALA A 149 -3.14 -2.66 -10.81
C ALA A 149 -2.27 -1.82 -11.77
N ASP A 150 -2.68 -1.67 -13.04
CA ASP A 150 -1.95 -0.84 -14.00
C ASP A 150 -2.11 0.65 -13.71
N LEU A 151 -3.32 1.13 -13.36
CA LEU A 151 -3.54 2.55 -13.10
C LEU A 151 -2.69 3.07 -11.93
N ILE A 152 -2.55 2.28 -10.87
CA ILE A 152 -1.73 2.61 -9.70
C ILE A 152 -0.25 2.71 -10.06
N ILE A 153 0.27 1.89 -10.98
CA ILE A 153 1.67 2.00 -11.42
C ILE A 153 1.85 3.12 -12.46
N PHE A 154 0.88 3.26 -13.36
CA PHE A 154 0.91 4.24 -14.43
C PHE A 154 0.93 5.67 -13.89
N VAL A 155 0.14 5.97 -12.86
CA VAL A 155 0.06 7.32 -12.28
C VAL A 155 1.40 7.79 -11.72
N GLY A 156 2.19 6.94 -11.05
CA GLY A 156 3.52 7.34 -10.57
C GLY A 156 4.51 7.58 -11.70
N ASN A 157 4.43 6.77 -12.75
CA ASN A 157 5.25 6.99 -13.95
C ASN A 157 4.91 8.33 -14.62
N ARG A 158 3.62 8.67 -14.70
CA ARG A 158 3.18 9.98 -15.22
C ARG A 158 3.56 11.13 -14.29
N ALA A 159 3.43 10.96 -12.98
CA ALA A 159 3.84 11.98 -12.01
C ALA A 159 5.31 12.37 -12.15
N LEU A 160 6.20 11.40 -12.39
CA LEU A 160 7.61 11.67 -12.67
C LEU A 160 7.78 12.51 -13.95
N GLU A 161 7.13 12.09 -15.05
CA GLU A 161 7.20 12.78 -16.35
C GLU A 161 6.67 14.22 -16.28
N THR A 162 5.53 14.44 -15.61
CA THR A 162 4.94 15.78 -15.48
C THR A 162 5.77 16.71 -14.59
N MET A 163 6.62 16.15 -13.73
CA MET A 163 7.57 16.90 -12.90
C MET A 163 8.99 16.95 -13.50
N GLY A 164 9.14 16.60 -14.78
CA GLY A 164 10.37 16.81 -15.54
C GLY A 164 11.37 15.65 -15.52
N PHE A 165 11.01 14.50 -14.94
CA PHE A 165 11.83 13.30 -15.00
C PHE A 165 11.35 12.36 -16.11
N LYS A 166 12.13 12.24 -17.18
CA LYS A 166 11.84 11.31 -18.26
C LYS A 166 12.12 9.87 -17.82
N THR A 167 11.06 9.07 -17.74
CA THR A 167 11.10 7.65 -17.40
C THR A 167 11.57 6.82 -18.59
N PHE A 168 11.98 5.58 -18.31
CA PHE A 168 12.40 4.65 -19.35
C PHE A 168 11.24 4.19 -20.26
N GLY A 169 10.04 4.09 -19.70
CA GLY A 169 8.83 3.65 -20.39
C GLY A 169 7.86 2.98 -19.42
N PHE A 170 6.70 2.59 -19.94
CA PHE A 170 5.67 1.90 -19.16
C PHE A 170 5.07 0.73 -19.96
N GLY A 171 4.80 -0.38 -19.28
CA GLY A 171 4.08 -1.53 -19.81
C GLY A 171 2.90 -1.88 -18.91
N GLY A 172 1.71 -1.95 -19.49
CA GLY A 172 0.52 -2.49 -18.83
C GLY A 172 0.37 -4.00 -19.03
N GLY A 173 -0.74 -4.55 -18.56
CA GLY A 173 -1.06 -5.98 -18.62
C GLY A 173 -1.26 -6.63 -17.25
N ARG A 174 -1.28 -5.85 -16.16
CA ARG A 174 -1.57 -6.35 -14.81
C ARG A 174 -3.07 -6.53 -14.63
N GLU A 175 -3.53 -7.73 -14.37
CA GLU A 175 -4.95 -8.00 -14.11
C GLU A 175 -5.30 -7.69 -12.65
N ASP A 176 -6.52 -7.23 -12.40
CA ASP A 176 -7.02 -7.00 -11.05
C ASP A 176 -7.41 -8.33 -10.38
N ILE A 177 -7.06 -8.49 -9.11
CA ILE A 177 -7.64 -9.53 -8.23
C ILE A 177 -8.93 -9.03 -7.58
N TRP A 178 -9.78 -9.92 -7.06
CA TRP A 178 -11.11 -9.55 -6.52
C TRP A 178 -11.29 -9.80 -5.03
N ALA A 179 -10.27 -10.38 -4.39
CA ALA A 179 -10.18 -10.57 -2.95
C ALA A 179 -8.74 -10.32 -2.48
N PRO A 180 -8.52 -10.08 -1.17
CA PRO A 180 -7.19 -10.10 -0.58
C PRO A 180 -6.42 -11.40 -0.87
N ASP A 181 -5.11 -11.29 -1.11
CA ASP A 181 -4.23 -12.45 -1.11
C ASP A 181 -4.08 -12.97 0.33
N GLU A 182 -4.60 -14.16 0.62
CA GLU A 182 -4.45 -14.83 1.93
C GLU A 182 -3.21 -15.74 2.00
N ASP A 183 -2.44 -15.85 0.91
CA ASP A 183 -1.31 -16.77 0.80
C ASP A 183 0.05 -16.11 1.12
N THR A 184 0.05 -14.81 1.41
CA THR A 184 1.27 -14.07 1.70
C THR A 184 1.53 -13.99 3.19
N TYR A 185 2.66 -14.55 3.61
CA TYR A 185 3.14 -14.47 4.99
C TYR A 185 3.94 -13.17 5.21
N TRP A 186 3.34 -12.21 5.91
CA TRP A 186 3.93 -10.90 6.20
C TRP A 186 4.76 -10.83 7.49
N GLY A 187 4.74 -11.89 8.29
CA GLY A 187 5.44 -11.99 9.57
C GLY A 187 4.56 -12.61 10.66
N PRO A 188 5.17 -13.01 11.80
CA PRO A 188 4.45 -13.63 12.92
C PRO A 188 3.74 -12.61 13.82
N GLU A 189 4.07 -11.33 13.71
CA GLU A 189 3.65 -10.31 14.67
C GLU A 189 2.15 -10.10 14.67
N THR A 190 1.62 -9.82 15.85
CA THR A 190 0.19 -9.53 16.07
C THR A 190 -0.07 -8.05 16.33
N VAL A 191 0.98 -7.22 16.34
CA VAL A 191 0.93 -5.79 16.59
C VAL A 191 1.60 -5.05 15.42
N TRP A 192 0.97 -3.99 14.93
CA TRP A 192 1.57 -3.14 13.90
C TRP A 192 2.86 -2.49 14.40
N LEU A 193 3.86 -2.42 13.51
CA LEU A 193 5.20 -1.89 13.77
C LEU A 193 6.04 -2.67 14.79
N ASP A 194 5.63 -3.87 15.18
CA ASP A 194 6.45 -4.75 16.02
C ASP A 194 7.50 -5.54 15.20
N ASP A 195 8.50 -6.12 15.86
CA ASP A 195 9.71 -6.69 15.25
C ASP A 195 10.14 -8.09 15.75
N GLU A 196 9.21 -9.03 15.92
CA GLU A 196 9.49 -10.45 16.28
C GLU A 196 10.08 -11.29 15.12
N ARG A 197 10.94 -10.68 14.30
CA ARG A 197 11.45 -11.20 13.03
C ARG A 197 12.97 -11.20 12.90
N TYR A 198 13.67 -10.88 13.98
CA TYR A 198 15.13 -10.88 13.99
C TYR A 198 15.68 -12.01 14.87
N SER A 199 16.83 -12.53 14.45
CA SER A 199 17.64 -13.45 15.27
C SER A 199 19.13 -13.10 15.14
N GLY A 200 19.96 -13.71 15.99
CA GLY A 200 21.42 -13.51 15.94
C GLY A 200 21.83 -12.04 16.01
N ASP A 201 22.82 -11.66 15.21
CA ASP A 201 23.21 -10.27 14.98
C ASP A 201 22.36 -9.68 13.84
N ARG A 202 21.11 -9.31 14.15
CA ARG A 202 20.19 -8.60 13.24
C ARG A 202 19.95 -9.33 11.90
N GLU A 203 19.83 -10.65 11.97
CA GLU A 203 19.44 -11.49 10.84
C GLU A 203 17.91 -11.47 10.69
N LEU A 204 17.42 -10.85 9.62
CA LEU A 204 15.99 -10.79 9.32
C LEU A 204 15.47 -12.17 8.88
N ALA A 205 14.36 -12.62 9.44
CA ALA A 205 13.77 -13.91 9.11
C ALA A 205 13.36 -14.00 7.64
N GLU A 206 13.65 -15.13 6.99
CA GLU A 206 13.08 -15.43 5.67
C GLU A 206 11.59 -15.82 5.81
N PRO A 207 10.73 -15.48 4.84
CA PRO A 207 11.04 -14.83 3.56
C PRO A 207 10.90 -13.31 3.60
N LEU A 208 10.80 -12.68 4.77
CA LEU A 208 10.38 -11.28 4.96
C LEU A 208 11.34 -10.27 4.31
N GLY A 209 10.79 -9.16 3.82
CA GLY A 209 11.53 -8.08 3.15
C GLY A 209 11.52 -6.73 3.87
N ALA A 210 10.87 -6.63 5.03
CA ALA A 210 10.73 -5.40 5.80
C ALA A 210 11.11 -5.59 7.27
N VAL A 211 11.62 -4.54 7.92
CA VAL A 211 12.17 -4.60 9.29
C VAL A 211 11.11 -4.68 10.39
N GLN A 212 9.88 -4.26 10.11
CA GLN A 212 8.75 -4.28 11.06
C GLN A 212 7.46 -4.61 10.32
N MET A 213 6.48 -5.15 11.05
CA MET A 213 5.16 -5.47 10.49
C MET A 213 4.45 -4.19 10.06
N GLY A 214 4.03 -4.11 8.79
CA GLY A 214 3.29 -2.95 8.26
C GLY A 214 4.16 -1.83 7.68
N LEU A 215 5.48 -2.02 7.59
CA LEU A 215 6.40 -1.18 6.81
C LEU A 215 6.65 -1.75 5.42
N ILE A 216 6.97 -0.89 4.46
CA ILE A 216 7.40 -1.32 3.12
C ILE A 216 8.83 -1.87 3.16
N TYR A 217 9.79 -1.12 3.71
CA TYR A 217 11.19 -1.55 3.83
C TYR A 217 11.73 -1.40 5.25
N VAL A 218 12.07 -0.15 5.63
CA VAL A 218 12.78 0.19 6.86
C VAL A 218 12.01 1.22 7.68
N ASN A 219 12.34 1.35 8.96
CA ASN A 219 11.81 2.41 9.80
C ASN A 219 12.48 3.75 9.44
N PRO A 220 11.72 4.80 9.10
CA PRO A 220 12.27 6.09 8.70
C PRO A 220 13.01 6.84 9.83
N GLN A 221 12.80 6.45 11.09
CA GLN A 221 13.51 6.98 12.26
C GLN A 221 14.74 6.14 12.64
N GLY A 222 15.09 5.15 11.82
CA GLY A 222 16.15 4.19 12.08
C GLY A 222 15.70 2.98 12.89
N PRO A 223 16.58 1.98 13.08
CA PRO A 223 16.26 0.70 13.71
C PRO A 223 15.53 0.84 15.04
N ASN A 224 14.27 0.39 15.09
CA ASN A 224 13.42 0.45 16.29
C ASN A 224 13.28 1.88 16.87
N GLY A 225 13.31 2.89 15.98
CA GLY A 225 13.27 4.31 16.34
C GLY A 225 14.59 4.88 16.84
N ASN A 226 15.70 4.13 16.77
CA ASN A 226 17.04 4.64 17.06
C ASN A 226 17.58 5.42 15.85
N PRO A 227 17.80 6.74 15.96
CA PRO A 227 18.20 7.59 14.84
C PRO A 227 19.70 7.49 14.48
N ASP A 228 20.22 6.26 14.43
CA ASP A 228 21.58 5.97 13.98
C ASP A 228 21.58 5.67 12.46
N PRO A 229 22.15 6.57 11.63
CA PRO A 229 22.14 6.39 10.18
C PRO A 229 23.00 5.23 9.69
N LEU A 230 24.04 4.82 10.43
CA LEU A 230 24.88 3.68 10.06
C LEU A 230 24.14 2.36 10.28
N LEU A 231 23.38 2.27 11.38
CA LEU A 231 22.51 1.12 11.61
C LEU A 231 21.34 1.10 10.62
N ALA A 232 20.75 2.24 10.31
CA ALA A 232 19.72 2.34 9.28
C ALA A 232 20.24 1.90 7.89
N ALA A 233 21.47 2.26 7.53
CA ALA A 233 22.08 1.84 6.26
C ALA A 233 22.24 0.31 6.14
N ARG A 234 22.45 -0.41 7.27
CA ARG A 234 22.48 -1.87 7.30
C ARG A 234 21.11 -2.47 6.95
N ASP A 235 20.05 -1.93 7.55
CA ASP A 235 18.67 -2.33 7.27
C ASP A 235 18.24 -2.00 5.83
N ILE A 236 18.61 -0.81 5.35
CA ILE A 236 18.31 -0.38 3.97
C ILE A 236 18.92 -1.38 2.99
N ARG A 237 20.21 -1.68 3.13
CA ARG A 237 20.86 -2.66 2.25
C ARG A 237 20.19 -4.02 2.32
N GLU A 238 19.88 -4.52 3.51
CA GLU A 238 19.31 -5.86 3.65
C GLU A 238 17.90 -5.96 3.05
N THR A 239 17.04 -4.98 3.34
CA THR A 239 15.65 -4.98 2.85
C THR A 239 15.60 -4.77 1.35
N PHE A 240 16.31 -3.79 0.78
CA PHE A 240 16.35 -3.57 -0.66
C PHE A 240 16.95 -4.75 -1.42
N ARG A 241 18.00 -5.41 -0.88
CA ARG A 241 18.55 -6.64 -1.47
C ARG A 241 17.49 -7.74 -1.56
N ARG A 242 16.66 -7.90 -0.53
CA ARG A 242 15.54 -8.86 -0.54
C ARG A 242 14.41 -8.48 -1.51
N MET A 243 14.42 -7.26 -2.02
CA MET A 243 13.49 -6.73 -3.02
C MET A 243 14.16 -6.54 -4.39
N ALA A 244 15.21 -7.31 -4.67
CA ALA A 244 15.94 -7.33 -5.93
C ALA A 244 16.74 -6.07 -6.29
N MET A 245 16.99 -5.18 -5.33
CA MET A 245 17.76 -3.96 -5.57
C MET A 245 19.17 -4.09 -5.00
N ASN A 246 20.16 -3.80 -5.83
CA ASN A 246 21.55 -3.65 -5.40
C ASN A 246 21.82 -2.25 -4.80
N ASP A 247 23.05 -2.00 -4.34
CA ASP A 247 23.42 -0.73 -3.69
C ASP A 247 23.21 0.51 -4.60
N GLU A 248 23.53 0.42 -5.90
CA GLU A 248 23.33 1.52 -6.86
C GLU A 248 21.85 1.81 -7.07
N GLU A 249 21.05 0.77 -7.32
CA GLU A 249 19.60 0.88 -7.50
C GLU A 249 18.92 1.44 -6.24
N THR A 250 19.36 0.99 -5.07
CA THR A 250 18.85 1.45 -3.78
C THR A 250 19.06 2.95 -3.59
N VAL A 251 20.29 3.43 -3.81
CA VAL A 251 20.60 4.86 -3.69
C VAL A 251 19.83 5.67 -4.73
N ALA A 252 19.75 5.20 -5.98
CA ALA A 252 19.02 5.87 -7.05
C ALA A 252 17.52 5.99 -6.74
N LEU A 253 16.89 4.93 -6.21
CA LEU A 253 15.48 4.93 -5.83
C LEU A 253 15.19 5.86 -4.67
N ILE A 254 15.98 5.81 -3.59
CA ILE A 254 15.77 6.65 -2.41
C ILE A 254 16.00 8.13 -2.76
N ALA A 255 17.13 8.46 -3.39
CA ALA A 255 17.45 9.84 -3.75
C ALA A 255 16.50 10.39 -4.82
N GLY A 256 16.17 9.58 -5.84
CA GLY A 256 15.23 9.96 -6.89
C GLY A 256 13.81 10.16 -6.36
N GLY A 257 13.34 9.25 -5.51
CA GLY A 257 12.02 9.36 -4.88
C GLY A 257 11.90 10.59 -3.97
N HIS A 258 12.87 10.78 -3.07
CA HIS A 258 12.88 11.90 -2.12
C HIS A 258 13.29 13.26 -2.74
N THR A 259 13.52 13.31 -4.05
CA THR A 259 13.59 14.60 -4.78
C THR A 259 12.22 15.29 -4.82
N PHE A 260 11.12 14.55 -4.60
CA PHE A 260 9.76 15.03 -4.75
C PHE A 260 8.97 14.99 -3.44
N GLY A 261 8.17 16.03 -3.22
CA GLY A 261 7.15 16.05 -2.17
C GLY A 261 7.68 16.36 -0.78
N LYS A 262 6.96 15.86 0.21
CA LYS A 262 7.19 16.06 1.65
C LYS A 262 6.57 14.91 2.45
N THR A 263 6.98 14.81 3.69
CA THR A 263 6.36 14.02 4.76
C THR A 263 5.28 14.84 5.49
N HIS A 264 4.43 14.18 6.28
CA HIS A 264 3.33 14.84 7.00
C HIS A 264 3.27 14.37 8.46
N GLY A 265 3.40 15.33 9.36
CA GLY A 265 3.45 15.17 10.81
C GLY A 265 3.02 16.46 11.52
N ALA A 266 1.97 17.11 11.02
CA ALA A 266 1.53 18.43 11.49
C ALA A 266 1.09 18.44 12.97
N ALA A 267 0.72 17.28 13.53
CA ALA A 267 0.37 17.11 14.93
C ALA A 267 0.63 15.68 15.40
N GLU A 268 0.42 15.46 16.70
CA GLU A 268 0.59 14.16 17.34
C GLU A 268 -0.35 13.08 16.78
N GLU A 269 0.14 11.84 16.77
CA GLU A 269 -0.54 10.66 16.24
C GLU A 269 -1.91 10.38 16.87
N HIS A 270 -2.16 10.84 18.11
CA HIS A 270 -3.45 10.60 18.79
C HIS A 270 -4.64 11.29 18.10
N TYR A 271 -4.39 12.29 17.25
CA TYR A 271 -5.42 12.93 16.43
C TYR A 271 -5.84 12.08 15.23
N LYS A 272 -4.99 11.13 14.79
CA LYS A 272 -5.21 10.27 13.62
C LYS A 272 -6.18 9.15 13.99
N GLY A 273 -7.29 9.07 13.26
CA GLY A 273 -8.28 8.02 13.42
C GLY A 273 -7.79 6.62 13.00
N PRO A 274 -8.65 5.60 13.14
CA PRO A 274 -8.32 4.22 12.76
C PRO A 274 -8.07 4.09 11.25
N GLU A 275 -7.22 3.13 10.88
CA GLU A 275 -6.96 2.69 9.51
C GLU A 275 -8.24 2.20 8.78
N PRO A 276 -8.25 2.11 7.44
CA PRO A 276 -9.47 1.83 6.67
C PRO A 276 -10.28 0.59 7.09
N GLU A 277 -9.62 -0.55 7.38
CA GLU A 277 -10.33 -1.75 7.85
C GLU A 277 -10.84 -1.65 9.30
N GLY A 278 -10.27 -0.74 10.10
CA GLY A 278 -10.74 -0.40 11.45
C GLY A 278 -11.72 0.78 11.49
N ALA A 279 -11.97 1.41 10.34
CA ALA A 279 -12.76 2.63 10.25
C ALA A 279 -14.28 2.38 10.30
N LYS A 280 -15.04 3.42 10.61
CA LYS A 280 -16.51 3.35 10.62
C LYS A 280 -17.04 3.26 9.19
N ILE A 281 -18.19 2.61 9.01
CA ILE A 281 -18.88 2.53 7.71
C ILE A 281 -19.14 3.90 7.06
N ALA A 282 -19.33 4.95 7.87
CA ALA A 282 -19.52 6.32 7.41
C ALA A 282 -18.31 6.90 6.68
N GLU A 283 -17.10 6.36 6.91
CA GLU A 283 -15.87 6.76 6.21
C GLU A 283 -15.80 6.20 4.77
N GLN A 284 -16.71 5.28 4.40
CA GLN A 284 -16.84 4.77 3.03
C GLN A 284 -15.51 4.24 2.45
N GLY A 285 -14.78 3.47 3.26
CA GLY A 285 -13.49 2.87 2.90
C GLY A 285 -12.28 3.80 2.98
N PHE A 286 -12.46 5.03 3.47
CA PHE A 286 -11.34 5.81 3.98
C PHE A 286 -10.99 5.42 5.41
N GLY A 287 -9.76 5.77 5.82
CA GLY A 287 -9.30 5.66 7.21
C GLY A 287 -8.45 6.86 7.59
N TRP A 288 -7.82 6.81 8.77
CA TRP A 288 -6.93 7.84 9.29
C TRP A 288 -7.52 9.25 9.29
N THR A 289 -8.84 9.36 9.38
CA THR A 289 -9.53 10.65 9.44
C THR A 289 -9.03 11.40 10.68
N SER A 290 -8.37 12.53 10.46
CA SER A 290 -7.73 13.31 11.52
C SER A 290 -8.73 14.27 12.17
N SER A 291 -8.67 14.35 13.49
CA SER A 291 -9.43 15.33 14.29
C SER A 291 -8.64 16.62 14.54
N PHE A 292 -7.40 16.72 14.06
CA PHE A 292 -6.58 17.92 14.18
C PHE A 292 -6.93 18.94 13.09
N GLY A 293 -7.33 20.15 13.50
CA GLY A 293 -7.64 21.23 12.56
C GLY A 293 -8.68 20.82 11.52
N SER A 294 -8.34 20.99 10.25
CA SER A 294 -9.15 20.54 9.11
C SER A 294 -8.93 19.06 8.73
N GLY A 295 -7.91 18.42 9.29
CA GLY A 295 -7.51 17.04 9.01
C GLY A 295 -6.89 16.80 7.62
N LYS A 296 -6.59 17.86 6.87
CA LYS A 296 -6.10 17.83 5.48
C LYS A 296 -5.25 19.08 5.18
N GLY A 297 -4.63 19.14 4.00
CA GLY A 297 -3.76 20.27 3.63
C GLY A 297 -2.62 20.47 4.63
N GLY A 298 -2.51 21.66 5.23
CA GLY A 298 -1.48 21.97 6.24
C GLY A 298 -1.61 21.18 7.55
N ASP A 299 -2.78 20.57 7.82
CA ASP A 299 -3.07 19.81 9.04
C ASP A 299 -2.90 18.29 8.85
N GLN A 300 -2.25 17.86 7.78
CA GLN A 300 -2.06 16.45 7.46
C GLN A 300 -1.17 15.74 8.49
N ILE A 301 -1.61 14.57 8.92
CA ILE A 301 -0.83 13.62 9.72
C ILE A 301 -0.69 12.35 8.90
N GLY A 302 0.56 11.98 8.59
CA GLY A 302 0.94 10.81 7.82
C GLY A 302 1.84 9.90 8.65
N SER A 303 3.15 9.98 8.42
CA SER A 303 4.16 9.21 9.13
C SER A 303 4.50 9.76 10.51
N GLY A 304 4.05 10.98 10.84
CA GLY A 304 4.45 11.71 12.04
C GLY A 304 5.78 12.47 11.88
N LEU A 305 6.47 12.32 10.75
CA LEU A 305 7.61 13.14 10.35
C LEU A 305 7.12 14.33 9.53
N GLU A 306 7.75 15.49 9.70
CA GLU A 306 7.43 16.72 8.97
C GLU A 306 8.70 17.28 8.30
N GLY A 307 8.62 17.53 6.99
CA GLY A 307 9.75 17.96 6.16
C GLY A 307 9.54 17.64 4.70
#